data_AF-A0A523LQV9-F1
#
_entry.id   AF-A0A523LQV9-F1
#
_cell.length_a   1.000
_cell.length_b   1.000
_cell.length_c   1.000
_cell.angle_alpha   90.00
_cell.angle_beta   90.00
_cell.angle_gamma   90.00
#
_symmetry.space_group_name_H-M   'P 1'
#
loop_
_entity.id
_entity.type
_entity.pdbx_description
1 polymer ?
#
loop_
_entity_poly.entity_id
_entity_poly.type
_entity_poly.pdbx_seq_one_letter_code
_entity_poly.pdbx_strand_id
1 'polypeptide(L)'
;PRRSLLMAFVGAEEQGLLGSEYFAKNPTVGPGRIAANINFDSPNIWGETSDITYIGKGKSTLDGVAQQVADYQGRIVKPDQFPSRGMFYRSDQFNMARIGIPALYLKEGTEFVGQPEGWGIEQINAYTSVNYHQPSDELTDDWNFDGMVMDARFGFWAGLIIANADEMQSWNPGDEFEAARLEALEALNSGE
;
A
#
# COMPACT_ATOMS: atom_id res chain seq x y z
N PRO A 1 -13.08 5.54 15.35
CA PRO A 1 -11.89 6.32 14.93
C PRO A 1 -12.23 7.82 14.94
N ARG A 2 -11.24 8.71 15.10
CA ARG A 2 -11.46 10.17 15.10
C ARG A 2 -11.61 10.76 13.69
N ARG A 3 -10.99 10.14 12.68
CA ARG A 3 -11.20 10.45 11.26
C ARG A 3 -12.18 9.48 10.62
N SER A 4 -12.87 9.94 9.58
CA SER A 4 -13.72 9.10 8.73
C SER A 4 -12.86 8.13 7.90
N LEU A 5 -13.45 6.99 7.53
CA LEU A 5 -12.85 6.03 6.61
C LEU A 5 -13.59 6.10 5.27
N LEU A 6 -12.83 6.20 4.18
CA LEU A 6 -13.33 6.12 2.80
C LEU A 6 -12.83 4.81 2.19
N MET A 7 -13.74 4.01 1.65
CA MET A 7 -13.39 2.79 0.92
C MET A 7 -13.56 3.07 -0.58
N ALA A 8 -12.50 2.87 -1.35
CA ALA A 8 -12.50 3.07 -2.80
C ALA A 8 -12.22 1.75 -3.51
N PHE A 9 -13.18 1.28 -4.30
CA PHE A 9 -13.01 0.18 -5.24
C PHE A 9 -12.87 0.80 -6.63
N VAL A 10 -11.64 0.92 -7.10
CA VAL A 10 -11.31 1.57 -8.36
C VAL A 10 -11.48 0.60 -9.53
N GLY A 11 -12.02 1.11 -10.64
CA GLY A 11 -12.14 0.36 -11.88
C GLY A 11 -11.03 0.71 -12.87
N ALA A 12 -10.80 -0.15 -13.85
CA ALA A 12 -9.87 0.10 -14.96
C ALA A 12 -8.43 0.45 -14.51
N GLU A 13 -7.97 -0.16 -13.41
CA GLU A 13 -6.57 -0.11 -12.94
C GLU A 13 -5.64 -0.64 -14.04
N GLU A 14 -5.95 -1.83 -14.56
CA GLU A 14 -5.17 -2.51 -15.60
C GLU A 14 -5.20 -1.82 -16.97
N GLN A 15 -5.96 -0.72 -17.13
CA GLN A 15 -5.99 0.11 -18.33
C GLN A 15 -5.18 1.41 -18.15
N GLY A 16 -4.34 1.48 -17.12
CA GLY A 16 -3.52 2.66 -16.82
C GLY A 16 -4.08 3.50 -15.67
N LEU A 17 -4.55 2.85 -14.60
CA LEU A 17 -4.98 3.48 -13.35
C LEU A 17 -6.17 4.44 -13.53
N LEU A 18 -7.04 4.19 -14.50
CA LEU A 18 -8.03 5.19 -14.93
C LEU A 18 -9.05 5.54 -13.84
N GLY A 19 -9.47 4.57 -13.01
CA GLY A 19 -10.39 4.81 -11.91
C GLY A 19 -9.79 5.67 -10.81
N SER A 20 -8.57 5.36 -10.36
CA SER A 20 -7.87 6.17 -9.37
C SER A 20 -7.45 7.52 -9.91
N GLU A 21 -7.08 7.62 -11.20
CA GLU A 21 -6.80 8.89 -11.86
C GLU A 21 -8.05 9.77 -11.88
N TYR A 22 -9.21 9.20 -12.22
CA TYR A 22 -10.48 9.93 -12.21
C TYR A 22 -10.81 10.45 -10.81
N PHE A 23 -10.66 9.62 -9.77
CA PHE A 23 -10.86 10.05 -8.39
C PHE A 23 -9.88 11.18 -8.01
N ALA A 24 -8.60 11.05 -8.36
CA ALA A 24 -7.61 12.06 -8.04
C ALA A 24 -7.89 13.42 -8.71
N LYS A 25 -8.46 13.41 -9.92
CA LYS A 25 -8.90 14.62 -10.64
C LYS A 25 -10.24 15.17 -10.13
N ASN A 26 -11.05 14.35 -9.47
CA ASN A 26 -12.41 14.70 -9.02
C ASN A 26 -12.66 14.19 -7.57
N PRO A 27 -11.85 14.60 -6.58
CA PRO A 27 -11.92 14.01 -5.26
C PRO A 27 -13.21 14.41 -4.55
N THR A 28 -13.89 13.44 -3.93
CA THR A 28 -15.08 13.72 -3.12
C THR A 28 -14.76 14.40 -1.78
N VAL A 29 -13.49 14.38 -1.38
CA VAL A 29 -12.93 15.02 -0.18
C VAL A 29 -11.61 15.67 -0.57
N GLY A 30 -11.44 16.95 -0.27
CA GLY A 30 -10.22 17.71 -0.58
C GLY A 30 -8.95 16.96 -0.12
N PRO A 31 -7.90 16.84 -0.95
CA PRO A 31 -6.76 15.96 -0.69
C PRO A 31 -6.04 16.26 0.64
N GLY A 32 -5.96 17.54 1.04
CA GLY A 32 -5.40 17.95 2.33
C GLY A 32 -6.13 17.36 3.53
N ARG A 33 -7.42 17.00 3.39
CA ARG A 33 -8.24 16.39 4.46
C ARG A 33 -8.07 14.87 4.53
N ILE A 34 -7.40 14.26 3.56
CA ILE A 34 -7.12 12.83 3.55
C ILE A 34 -5.76 12.60 4.24
N ALA A 35 -5.80 11.82 5.32
CA ALA A 35 -4.63 11.58 6.14
C ALA A 35 -3.62 10.67 5.45
N ALA A 36 -4.10 9.57 4.86
CA ALA A 36 -3.29 8.65 4.07
C ALA A 36 -4.19 7.80 3.17
N ASN A 37 -3.59 7.19 2.14
CA ASN A 37 -4.14 6.11 1.36
C ASN A 37 -3.52 4.78 1.81
N ILE A 38 -4.32 3.76 2.08
CA ILE A 38 -3.84 2.38 2.32
C ILE A 38 -4.27 1.56 1.12
N ASN A 39 -3.31 1.14 0.31
CA ASN A 39 -3.57 0.47 -0.96
C ASN A 39 -3.40 -1.05 -0.82
N PHE A 40 -4.38 -1.78 -1.32
CA PHE A 40 -4.34 -3.23 -1.44
C PHE A 40 -4.49 -3.60 -2.91
N ASP A 41 -3.52 -4.35 -3.42
CA ASP A 41 -3.54 -4.91 -4.77
C ASP A 41 -2.69 -6.18 -4.73
N SER A 42 -3.20 -7.28 -5.30
CA SER A 42 -2.63 -8.63 -5.30
C SER A 42 -2.37 -9.20 -3.89
N PRO A 43 -3.26 -10.06 -3.35
CA PRO A 43 -3.10 -10.61 -2.00
C PRO A 43 -2.06 -11.74 -1.93
N ASN A 44 -1.52 -11.98 -0.73
CA ASN A 44 -0.64 -13.10 -0.45
C ASN A 44 -1.41 -14.45 -0.41
N ILE A 45 -1.09 -15.35 -1.34
CA ILE A 45 -1.74 -16.67 -1.49
C ILE A 45 -0.84 -17.85 -1.08
N TRP A 46 0.31 -17.60 -0.46
CA TRP A 46 1.33 -18.62 -0.16
C TRP A 46 1.55 -18.87 1.34
N GLY A 47 0.73 -18.27 2.20
CA GLY A 47 0.78 -18.46 3.65
C GLY A 47 1.56 -17.38 4.42
N GLU A 48 1.79 -17.65 5.70
CA GLU A 48 2.35 -16.69 6.64
C GLU A 48 3.78 -16.26 6.29
N THR A 49 4.09 -14.99 6.53
CA THR A 49 5.43 -14.41 6.35
C THR A 49 5.91 -13.73 7.63
N SER A 50 7.21 -13.84 7.89
CA SER A 50 7.89 -13.16 9.00
C SER A 50 8.28 -11.71 8.68
N ASP A 51 8.11 -11.30 7.43
CA ASP A 51 8.31 -9.93 6.95
C ASP A 51 7.07 -9.44 6.18
N ILE A 52 7.00 -8.13 5.95
CA ILE A 52 6.03 -7.50 5.05
C ILE A 52 6.77 -6.50 4.16
N THR A 53 6.39 -6.44 2.89
CA THR A 53 6.99 -5.50 1.95
C THR A 53 6.20 -4.18 1.97
N TYR A 54 6.84 -3.08 2.34
CA TYR A 54 6.31 -1.73 2.12
C TYR A 54 6.99 -1.10 0.91
N ILE A 55 6.27 -1.03 -0.21
CA ILE A 55 6.77 -0.52 -1.49
C ILE A 55 7.26 0.93 -1.41
N GLY A 56 6.60 1.75 -0.58
CA GLY A 56 6.95 3.16 -0.36
C GLY A 56 7.84 3.43 0.85
N LYS A 57 8.50 2.41 1.43
CA LYS A 57 9.32 2.57 2.64
C LYS A 57 10.36 3.67 2.45
N GLY A 58 10.45 4.61 3.39
CA GLY A 58 11.37 5.75 3.37
C GLY A 58 10.80 7.03 2.77
N LYS A 59 9.61 6.99 2.16
CA LYS A 59 9.03 8.17 1.47
C LYS A 59 8.21 9.08 2.37
N SER A 60 7.65 8.57 3.47
CA SER A 60 6.67 9.31 4.28
C SER A 60 6.72 8.95 5.77
N THR A 61 5.97 9.71 6.58
CA THR A 61 5.79 9.43 8.02
C THR A 61 5.10 8.09 8.29
N LEU A 62 4.50 7.46 7.27
CA LEU A 62 3.86 6.15 7.37
C LEU A 62 4.85 5.02 7.69
N ASP A 63 6.16 5.24 7.53
CA ASP A 63 7.20 4.32 8.01
C ASP A 63 7.02 4.00 9.50
N GLY A 64 6.70 5.01 10.32
CA GLY A 64 6.48 4.84 11.75
C GLY A 64 5.24 4.00 12.05
N VAL A 65 4.16 4.21 11.29
CA VAL A 65 2.92 3.41 11.41
C VAL A 65 3.18 1.97 11.00
N ALA A 66 3.86 1.76 9.87
CA ALA A 66 4.20 0.43 9.39
C ALA A 66 5.08 -0.31 10.41
N GLN A 67 6.10 0.35 10.98
CA GLN A 67 6.95 -0.25 11.99
C GLN A 67 6.15 -0.65 13.24
N GLN A 68 5.27 0.22 13.74
CA GLN A 68 4.44 -0.07 14.90
C GLN A 68 3.55 -1.30 14.70
N VAL A 69 2.94 -1.45 13.52
CA VAL A 69 2.09 -2.61 13.22
C VAL A 69 2.93 -3.88 13.03
N ALA A 70 4.09 -3.76 12.40
CA ALA A 70 5.00 -4.88 12.22
C ALA A 70 5.49 -5.43 13.57
N ASP A 71 5.90 -4.55 14.48
CA ASP A 71 6.29 -4.92 15.85
C ASP A 71 5.16 -5.64 16.58
N TYR A 72 3.92 -5.15 16.44
CA TYR A 72 2.74 -5.81 17.02
C TYR A 72 2.48 -7.20 16.43
N GLN A 73 2.72 -7.40 15.13
CA GLN A 73 2.59 -8.70 14.46
C GLN A 73 3.83 -9.60 14.62
N GLY A 74 4.92 -9.12 15.21
CA GLY A 74 6.20 -9.84 15.23
C GLY A 74 6.83 -9.99 13.84
N ARG A 75 6.58 -9.04 12.92
CA ARG A 75 7.10 -9.03 11.54
C ARG A 75 8.13 -7.93 11.33
N ILE A 76 8.91 -8.06 10.25
CA ILE A 76 9.89 -7.07 9.81
C ILE A 76 9.36 -6.29 8.60
N VAL A 77 9.38 -4.96 8.63
CA VAL A 77 9.06 -4.15 7.45
C VAL A 77 10.28 -4.05 6.53
N LYS A 78 10.21 -4.67 5.36
CA LYS A 78 11.22 -4.55 4.31
C LYS A 78 10.81 -3.53 3.23
N PRO A 79 11.77 -2.89 2.54
CA PRO A 79 11.49 -2.08 1.36
C PRO A 79 11.05 -2.96 0.18
N ASP A 80 10.72 -2.36 -0.97
CA ASP A 80 10.49 -3.13 -2.22
C ASP A 80 11.65 -4.10 -2.49
N GLN A 81 11.33 -5.40 -2.53
CA GLN A 81 12.30 -6.48 -2.79
C GLN A 81 12.60 -6.64 -4.28
N PHE A 82 11.84 -5.98 -5.16
CA PHE A 82 11.99 -6.02 -6.62
C PHE A 82 12.01 -4.60 -7.22
N PRO A 83 12.90 -3.69 -6.77
CA PRO A 83 12.84 -2.26 -7.09
C PRO A 83 12.93 -1.95 -8.59
N SER A 84 13.58 -2.82 -9.38
CA SER A 84 13.67 -2.68 -10.84
C SER A 84 12.31 -2.77 -11.55
N ARG A 85 11.26 -3.27 -10.88
CA ARG A 85 9.88 -3.36 -11.42
C ARG A 85 9.12 -2.04 -11.31
N GLY A 86 9.61 -1.08 -10.53
CA GLY A 86 9.00 0.24 -10.36
C GLY A 86 7.59 0.20 -9.75
N MET A 87 7.32 -0.74 -8.83
CA MET A 87 5.96 -1.05 -8.35
C MET A 87 5.23 0.16 -7.76
N PHE A 88 5.96 1.10 -7.13
CA PHE A 88 5.35 2.31 -6.56
C PHE A 88 4.53 3.12 -7.59
N TYR A 89 4.94 3.09 -8.86
CA TYR A 89 4.37 3.91 -9.95
C TYR A 89 3.33 3.16 -10.79
N ARG A 90 2.95 1.94 -10.40
CA ARG A 90 2.18 1.00 -11.22
C ARG A 90 0.88 0.51 -10.57
N SER A 91 0.41 1.17 -9.52
CA SER A 91 -0.85 0.82 -8.83
C SER A 91 -1.52 2.10 -8.32
N ASP A 92 -2.79 2.00 -7.93
CA ASP A 92 -3.70 3.13 -7.72
C ASP A 92 -3.25 4.16 -6.68
N GLN A 93 -2.43 3.76 -5.70
CA GLN A 93 -1.86 4.70 -4.75
C GLN A 93 -1.07 5.83 -5.41
N PHE A 94 -0.51 5.58 -6.59
CA PHE A 94 0.32 6.56 -7.28
C PHE A 94 -0.48 7.82 -7.62
N ASN A 95 -1.73 7.67 -8.07
CA ASN A 95 -2.59 8.81 -8.35
C ASN A 95 -2.96 9.59 -7.08
N MET A 96 -3.08 8.91 -5.93
CA MET A 96 -3.27 9.57 -4.64
C MET A 96 -2.01 10.33 -4.20
N ALA A 97 -0.83 9.74 -4.42
CA ALA A 97 0.45 10.38 -4.13
C ALA A 97 0.66 11.66 -4.95
N ARG A 98 0.28 11.65 -6.23
CA ARG A 98 0.38 12.80 -7.15
C ARG A 98 -0.43 14.02 -6.70
N ILE A 99 -1.49 13.83 -5.93
CA ILE A 99 -2.29 14.92 -5.33
C ILE A 99 -1.93 15.17 -3.87
N GLY A 100 -0.76 14.68 -3.45
CA GLY A 100 -0.19 14.95 -2.13
C GLY A 100 -0.72 14.05 -1.02
N ILE A 101 -1.43 12.95 -1.28
CA ILE A 101 -1.89 12.05 -0.21
C ILE A 101 -0.82 11.00 0.08
N PRO A 102 -0.24 10.93 1.30
CA PRO A 102 0.73 9.89 1.67
C PRO A 102 0.15 8.49 1.52
N ALA A 103 0.94 7.55 1.00
CA ALA A 103 0.45 6.21 0.68
C ALA A 103 1.22 5.08 1.38
N LEU A 104 0.46 4.15 1.96
CA LEU A 104 0.91 2.87 2.48
C LEU A 104 0.49 1.79 1.47
N TYR A 105 1.41 1.38 0.60
CA TYR A 105 1.20 0.29 -0.36
C TYR A 105 2.02 -0.93 0.07
N LEU A 106 1.30 -1.95 0.52
CA LEU A 106 1.88 -3.17 1.05
C LEU A 106 1.79 -4.28 0.01
N LYS A 107 2.81 -5.12 -0.01
CA LYS A 107 2.83 -6.42 -0.70
C LYS A 107 3.23 -7.50 0.30
N GLU A 108 3.05 -8.74 -0.10
CA GLU A 108 3.55 -9.91 0.60
C GLU A 108 5.04 -9.77 0.94
N GLY A 109 5.43 -10.39 2.05
CA GLY A 109 6.84 -10.58 2.39
C GLY A 109 7.52 -11.62 1.50
N THR A 110 8.83 -11.80 1.66
CA THR A 110 9.59 -12.84 0.97
C THR A 110 10.03 -13.98 1.89
N GLU A 111 9.94 -13.79 3.20
CA GLU A 111 10.35 -14.76 4.22
C GLU A 111 9.14 -15.55 4.74
N PHE A 112 8.74 -16.58 3.99
CA PHE A 112 7.62 -17.45 4.34
C PHE A 112 7.97 -18.39 5.49
N VAL A 113 7.09 -18.45 6.49
CA VAL A 113 7.30 -19.25 7.69
C VAL A 113 7.37 -20.74 7.34
N GLY A 114 8.42 -21.42 7.79
CA GLY A 114 8.62 -22.85 7.54
C GLY A 114 9.18 -23.19 6.15
N GLN A 115 9.49 -22.18 5.32
CA GLN A 115 10.09 -22.36 4.00
C GLN A 115 11.60 -22.04 4.03
N PRO A 116 12.41 -22.62 3.12
CA PRO A 116 13.82 -22.28 3.03
C PRO A 116 14.03 -20.85 2.49
N GLU A 117 15.20 -20.27 2.78
CA GLU A 117 15.61 -18.97 2.26
C GLU A 117 15.46 -18.92 0.72
N GLY A 118 14.91 -17.83 0.19
CA GLY A 118 14.71 -17.63 -1.24
C GLY A 118 13.42 -18.24 -1.80
N TRP A 119 12.75 -19.14 -1.08
CA TRP A 119 11.53 -19.79 -1.56
C TRP A 119 10.43 -18.79 -1.96
N GLY A 120 10.20 -17.75 -1.15
CA GLY A 120 9.18 -16.73 -1.45
C GLY A 120 9.46 -15.97 -2.74
N ILE A 121 10.74 -15.62 -2.98
CA ILE A 121 11.17 -14.98 -4.23
C ILE A 121 10.93 -15.90 -5.42
N GLU A 122 11.22 -17.20 -5.28
CA GLU A 122 10.95 -18.20 -6.32
C GLU A 122 9.45 -18.31 -6.63
N GLN A 123 8.58 -18.38 -5.61
CA GLN A 123 7.12 -18.45 -5.82
C GLN A 123 6.58 -17.19 -6.51
N ILE A 124 6.96 -16.00 -6.03
CA ILE A 124 6.55 -14.72 -6.62
C ILE A 124 6.96 -14.67 -8.10
N ASN A 125 8.20 -15.07 -8.42
CA ASN A 125 8.69 -15.08 -9.80
C ASN A 125 7.99 -16.13 -10.67
N ALA A 126 7.78 -17.34 -10.15
CA ALA A 126 7.06 -18.40 -10.85
C ALA A 126 5.63 -17.95 -11.20
N TYR A 127 4.91 -17.38 -10.23
CA TYR A 127 3.57 -16.85 -10.46
C TYR A 127 3.55 -15.70 -11.47
N THR A 128 4.45 -14.73 -11.30
CA THR A 128 4.54 -13.55 -12.19
C THR A 128 4.85 -13.95 -13.63
N SER A 129 5.63 -15.02 -13.84
CA SER A 129 6.05 -15.45 -15.18
C SER A 129 5.05 -16.37 -15.89
N VAL A 130 4.20 -17.07 -15.14
CA VAL A 130 3.32 -18.11 -15.70
C VAL A 130 1.84 -17.75 -15.57
N ASN A 131 1.42 -17.19 -14.44
CA ASN A 131 0.00 -17.01 -14.12
C ASN A 131 -0.46 -15.56 -14.18
N TYR A 132 0.39 -14.60 -13.81
CA TYR A 132 0.01 -13.19 -13.77
C TYR A 132 -0.48 -12.69 -15.15
N HIS A 133 -1.67 -12.06 -15.17
CA HIS A 133 -2.36 -11.61 -16.39
C HIS A 133 -2.65 -12.73 -17.41
N GLN A 134 -2.67 -13.98 -16.97
CA GLN A 134 -3.03 -15.13 -17.81
C GLN A 134 -4.39 -15.70 -17.39
N PRO A 135 -5.06 -16.47 -18.27
CA PRO A 135 -6.28 -17.20 -17.90
C PRO A 135 -6.10 -18.19 -16.75
N SER A 136 -4.86 -18.55 -16.38
CA SER A 136 -4.57 -19.41 -15.22
C SER A 136 -4.48 -18.66 -13.90
N ASP A 137 -4.70 -17.34 -13.88
CA ASP A 137 -4.86 -16.50 -12.68
C ASP A 137 -6.22 -16.79 -12.00
N GLU A 138 -6.40 -18.02 -11.54
CA GLU A 138 -7.65 -18.54 -10.97
C GLU A 138 -7.40 -19.11 -9.57
N LEU A 139 -8.45 -19.11 -8.75
CA LEU A 139 -8.42 -19.71 -7.43
C LEU A 139 -8.20 -21.24 -7.53
N THR A 140 -7.22 -21.73 -6.79
CA THR A 140 -6.89 -23.16 -6.73
C THR A 140 -6.84 -23.67 -5.28
N ASP A 141 -6.98 -24.99 -5.11
CA ASP A 141 -7.05 -25.63 -3.78
C ASP A 141 -5.73 -25.56 -2.97
N ASP A 142 -4.62 -25.20 -3.62
CA ASP A 142 -3.29 -25.05 -3.01
C ASP A 142 -3.03 -23.63 -2.47
N TRP A 143 -3.94 -22.68 -2.66
CA TRP A 143 -3.81 -21.34 -2.10
C TRP A 143 -3.91 -21.38 -0.57
N ASN A 144 -2.90 -20.82 0.10
CA ASN A 144 -2.89 -20.61 1.53
C ASN A 144 -3.08 -19.12 1.86
N PHE A 145 -4.25 -18.82 2.42
CA PHE A 145 -4.67 -17.45 2.73
C PHE A 145 -4.22 -16.91 4.09
N ASP A 146 -3.51 -17.69 4.90
CA ASP A 146 -3.09 -17.24 6.23
C ASP A 146 -2.27 -15.94 6.15
N GLY A 147 -1.42 -15.84 5.13
CA GLY A 147 -0.66 -14.63 4.79
C GLY A 147 -1.55 -13.44 4.44
N MET A 148 -2.51 -13.61 3.53
CA MET A 148 -3.48 -12.56 3.18
C MET A 148 -4.24 -12.06 4.41
N VAL A 149 -4.62 -12.95 5.34
CA VAL A 149 -5.30 -12.55 6.57
C VAL A 149 -4.38 -11.70 7.46
N MET A 150 -3.09 -12.05 7.58
CA MET A 150 -2.11 -11.24 8.30
C MET A 150 -1.92 -9.86 7.66
N ASP A 151 -1.82 -9.79 6.33
CA ASP A 151 -1.62 -8.55 5.58
C ASP A 151 -2.85 -7.64 5.63
N ALA A 152 -4.05 -8.20 5.52
CA ALA A 152 -5.30 -7.45 5.71
C ALA A 152 -5.42 -6.89 7.13
N ARG A 153 -5.05 -7.68 8.16
CA ARG A 153 -4.98 -7.20 9.55
C ARG A 153 -3.92 -6.12 9.72
N PHE A 154 -2.81 -6.19 9.01
CA PHE A 154 -1.78 -5.15 9.04
C PHE A 154 -2.37 -3.80 8.58
N GLY A 155 -2.99 -3.77 7.40
CA GLY A 155 -3.59 -2.54 6.89
C GLY A 155 -4.77 -2.06 7.74
N PHE A 156 -5.54 -2.96 8.37
CA PHE A 156 -6.56 -2.59 9.37
C PHE A 156 -5.96 -1.84 10.57
N TRP A 157 -4.92 -2.39 11.20
CA TRP A 157 -4.27 -1.74 12.34
C TRP A 157 -3.60 -0.42 11.96
N ALA A 158 -2.94 -0.38 10.80
CA ALA A 158 -2.36 0.85 10.27
C ALA A 158 -3.45 1.92 10.06
N GLY A 159 -4.58 1.54 9.46
CA GLY A 159 -5.74 2.41 9.28
C GLY A 159 -6.30 2.93 10.61
N LEU A 160 -6.39 2.08 11.64
CA LEU A 160 -6.83 2.52 12.97
C LEU A 160 -5.86 3.49 13.63
N ILE A 161 -4.55 3.27 13.51
CA ILE A 161 -3.53 4.19 14.04
C ILE A 161 -3.66 5.54 13.34
N ILE A 162 -3.64 5.55 12.01
CA ILE A 162 -3.75 6.77 11.20
C ILE A 162 -5.05 7.52 11.48
N ALA A 163 -6.18 6.81 11.53
CA ALA A 163 -7.49 7.42 11.76
C ALA A 163 -7.67 7.96 13.19
N ASN A 164 -6.79 7.61 14.13
CA ASN A 164 -6.79 8.10 15.50
C ASN A 164 -5.54 8.91 15.87
N ALA A 165 -4.63 9.22 14.94
CA ALA A 165 -3.46 10.07 15.19
C ALA A 165 -3.86 11.54 15.38
N ASP A 166 -3.11 12.34 16.14
CA ASP A 166 -3.37 13.79 16.21
C ASP A 166 -2.97 14.47 14.91
N GLU A 167 -1.73 14.21 14.49
CA GLU A 167 -1.13 14.74 13.28
C GLU A 167 -1.68 14.10 11.99
N MET A 168 -1.69 14.87 10.91
CA MET A 168 -1.86 14.33 9.56
C MET A 168 -0.55 13.70 9.10
N GLN A 169 -0.62 12.64 8.27
CA GLN A 169 0.60 12.09 7.69
C GLN A 169 1.15 13.04 6.61
N SER A 170 2.45 12.95 6.36
CA SER A 170 3.15 13.75 5.35
C SER A 170 4.17 12.92 4.59
N TRP A 171 4.53 13.37 3.39
CA TRP A 171 5.76 12.94 2.73
C TRP A 171 6.97 13.49 3.48
N ASN A 172 8.12 12.82 3.35
CA ASN A 172 9.37 13.27 3.96
C ASN A 172 9.96 14.45 3.17
N PRO A 173 10.75 15.32 3.82
CA PRO A 173 11.43 16.41 3.12
C PRO A 173 12.28 15.93 1.94
N GLY A 174 12.07 16.55 0.77
CA GLY A 174 12.74 16.20 -0.47
C GLY A 174 12.14 15.02 -1.24
N ASP A 175 11.08 14.39 -0.74
CA ASP A 175 10.32 13.41 -1.52
C ASP A 175 9.57 14.09 -2.67
N GLU A 176 9.45 13.39 -3.80
CA GLU A 176 8.85 13.91 -5.04
C GLU A 176 7.39 14.39 -4.88
N PHE A 177 6.66 13.90 -3.87
CA PHE A 177 5.26 14.27 -3.62
C PHE A 177 5.08 15.28 -2.48
N GLU A 178 6.16 15.73 -1.83
CA GLU A 178 6.10 16.69 -0.72
C GLU A 178 5.43 17.99 -1.15
N ALA A 179 5.83 18.55 -2.29
CA ALA A 179 5.28 19.81 -2.79
C ALA A 179 3.75 19.74 -2.97
N ALA A 180 3.25 18.65 -3.54
CA ALA A 180 1.82 18.43 -3.71
C ALA A 180 1.09 18.30 -2.37
N ARG A 181 1.72 17.71 -1.34
CA ARG A 181 1.12 17.65 0.01
C ARG A 181 0.99 19.04 0.62
N LEU A 182 2.03 19.86 0.51
CA LEU A 182 2.01 21.21 1.06
C LEU A 182 0.94 22.07 0.40
N GLU A 183 0.84 22.02 -0.93
CA GLU A 183 -0.23 22.67 -1.70
C GLU A 183 -1.62 22.20 -1.25
N ALA A 184 -1.81 20.88 -1.11
CA ALA A 184 -3.08 20.31 -0.67
C ALA A 184 -3.48 20.73 0.76
N LEU A 185 -2.50 20.93 1.66
CA LEU A 185 -2.74 21.43 3.02
C LEU A 185 -3.01 22.94 3.04
N GLU A 186 -2.34 23.72 2.18
CA GLU A 186 -2.57 25.16 2.06
C GLU A 186 -3.99 25.47 1.56
N ALA A 187 -4.50 24.71 0.59
CA ALA A 187 -5.86 24.85 0.08
C ALA A 187 -6.94 24.75 1.18
N LEU A 188 -6.70 23.97 2.25
CA LEU A 188 -7.63 23.89 3.38
C LEU A 188 -7.74 25.20 4.16
N ASN A 189 -6.66 25.98 4.20
CA ASN A 189 -6.60 27.23 4.93
C ASN A 189 -7.15 28.40 4.11
N SER A 190 -7.14 28.30 2.77
CA SER A 190 -7.73 29.31 1.88
C SER A 190 -9.26 29.20 1.78
N GLY A 191 -9.86 28.09 2.22
CA GLY A 191 -11.31 27.88 2.19
C GLY A 191 -11.87 27.46 0.83
N GLU A 192 -10.98 27.05 -0.08
CA GLU A 192 -11.30 26.37 -1.35
C GLU A 192 -11.42 24.85 -1.14
#